data_AF-A0A4S4K452-F1
#
_entry.id   AF-A0A4S4K452-F1
#
_cell.length_a   1.000
_cell.length_b   1.000
_cell.length_c   1.000
_cell.angle_alpha   90.00
_cell.angle_beta   90.00
_cell.angle_gamma   90.00
#
_symmetry.space_group_name_H-M   'P 1'
#
loop_
_entity.id
_entity.type
_entity.pdbx_description
1 polymer ?
#
loop_
_entity_poly.entity_id
_entity_poly.type
_entity_poly.pdbx_seq_one_letter_code
_entity_poly.pdbx_strand_id
1 'polypeptide(L)'
;MCLGENNAPQCSHYLNAQLNALYENSVGCVQRHGNGLQPDQGHRYSFALAEYYHGKHRRGQASKADMMFYAAFDKPRLDFICNHDAILRLTIKEGHYNTEFTKGAINPANADKNKTFSNVEVAFRVPFSVTGIRGQDLKLGDGDNVINLLVLEFTKAHLVSVAPELEAGRSALSYYLLEYLQLLQNSGNHVLFSLPDFDDDRRRVTIDFSANSQALLDIDEI
;
A
#
# COMPACT_ATOMS: atom_id res chain seq x y z
N MET A 1 -2.62 -17.48 -18.83
CA MET A 1 -4.02 -17.44 -18.36
C MET A 1 -4.63 -18.78 -18.66
N CYS A 2 -5.42 -19.32 -17.74
CA CYS A 2 -6.08 -20.62 -17.94
C CYS A 2 -7.38 -20.38 -18.73
N LEU A 3 -7.50 -21.05 -19.87
CA LEU A 3 -8.61 -20.86 -20.80
C LEU A 3 -9.90 -21.43 -20.20
N GLY A 4 -10.96 -20.62 -20.17
CA GLY A 4 -12.28 -21.05 -19.68
C GLY A 4 -12.41 -21.15 -18.17
N GLU A 5 -11.38 -20.73 -17.41
CA GLU A 5 -11.34 -20.79 -15.96
C GLU A 5 -11.42 -19.40 -15.32
N ASN A 6 -11.71 -19.36 -14.02
CA ASN A 6 -11.54 -18.18 -13.21
C ASN A 6 -10.04 -17.90 -12.99
N ASN A 7 -9.56 -16.76 -13.50
CA ASN A 7 -8.16 -16.35 -13.45
C ASN A 7 -7.83 -15.47 -12.22
N ALA A 8 -8.70 -15.39 -11.22
CA ALA A 8 -8.46 -14.64 -9.99
C ALA A 8 -7.15 -14.99 -9.26
N PRO A 9 -6.72 -16.27 -9.16
CA PRO A 9 -5.41 -16.59 -8.58
C PRO A 9 -4.24 -15.97 -9.35
N GLN A 10 -4.26 -16.04 -10.68
CA GLN A 10 -3.23 -15.48 -11.56
C GLN A 10 -3.23 -13.96 -11.51
N CYS A 11 -4.42 -13.35 -11.45
CA CYS A 11 -4.56 -11.91 -11.29
C CYS A 11 -3.99 -11.45 -9.94
N SER A 12 -4.35 -12.12 -8.85
CA SER A 12 -3.81 -11.84 -7.51
C SER A 12 -2.28 -11.96 -7.47
N HIS A 13 -1.73 -13.02 -8.05
CA HIS A 13 -0.28 -13.20 -8.18
C HIS A 13 0.37 -12.04 -8.96
N TYR A 14 -0.20 -11.68 -10.12
CA TYR A 14 0.33 -10.62 -10.97
C TYR A 14 0.29 -9.23 -10.32
N LEU A 15 -0.79 -8.91 -9.60
CA LEU A 15 -0.95 -7.66 -8.87
C LEU A 15 0.04 -7.56 -7.71
N ASN A 16 0.20 -8.65 -6.93
CA ASN A 16 1.22 -8.70 -5.89
C ASN A 16 2.63 -8.57 -6.49
N ALA A 17 2.94 -9.22 -7.62
CA ALA A 17 4.24 -9.10 -8.28
C ALA A 17 4.57 -7.65 -8.69
N GLN A 18 3.58 -6.89 -9.16
CA GLN A 18 3.76 -5.47 -9.48
C GLN A 18 4.05 -4.64 -8.23
N LEU A 19 3.21 -4.76 -7.20
CA LEU A 19 3.39 -4.04 -5.94
C LEU A 19 4.76 -4.35 -5.29
N ASN A 20 5.18 -5.61 -5.40
CA ASN A 20 6.48 -6.09 -4.97
C ASN A 20 7.65 -5.45 -5.71
N ALA A 21 7.56 -5.34 -7.03
CA ALA A 21 8.58 -4.65 -7.83
C ALA A 21 8.66 -3.15 -7.47
N LEU A 22 7.52 -2.50 -7.20
CA LEU A 22 7.48 -1.11 -6.74
C LEU A 22 8.15 -0.95 -5.37
N TYR A 23 7.91 -1.88 -4.44
CA TYR A 23 8.61 -1.90 -3.14
C TYR A 23 10.12 -2.08 -3.29
N GLU A 24 10.57 -3.02 -4.11
CA GLU A 24 12.00 -3.27 -4.36
C GLU A 24 12.68 -2.05 -4.97
N ASN A 25 12.01 -1.36 -5.90
CA ASN A 25 12.48 -0.08 -6.44
C ASN A 25 12.62 0.99 -5.34
N SER A 26 11.63 1.06 -4.44
CA SER A 26 11.64 1.99 -3.30
C SER A 26 12.80 1.71 -2.34
N VAL A 27 13.06 0.44 -2.02
CA VAL A 27 14.20 0.00 -1.22
C VAL A 27 15.51 0.42 -1.89
N GLY A 28 15.64 0.19 -3.20
CA GLY A 28 16.81 0.61 -3.96
C GLY A 28 17.01 2.13 -4.00
N CYS A 29 15.94 2.92 -3.92
CA CYS A 29 16.02 4.38 -3.82
C CYS A 29 16.50 4.83 -2.43
N VAL A 30 15.95 4.25 -1.37
CA VAL A 30 16.40 4.49 0.02
C VAL A 30 17.88 4.17 0.18
N GLN A 31 18.34 3.04 -0.35
CA GLN A 31 19.76 2.65 -0.26
C GLN A 31 20.71 3.62 -0.97
N ARG A 32 20.29 4.21 -2.09
CA ARG A 32 21.13 5.11 -2.89
C ARG A 32 21.10 6.57 -2.44
N HIS A 33 19.95 7.03 -1.95
CA HIS A 33 19.70 8.45 -1.70
C HIS A 33 19.37 8.75 -0.23
N GLY A 34 19.11 7.71 0.58
CA GLY A 34 18.76 7.85 1.98
C GLY A 34 19.98 8.16 2.85
N ASN A 35 19.76 8.96 3.87
CA ASN A 35 20.73 9.29 4.92
C ASN A 35 20.20 8.96 6.32
N GLY A 36 19.13 8.15 6.40
CA GLY A 36 18.45 7.83 7.64
C GLY A 36 17.60 8.98 8.20
N LEU A 37 17.23 9.96 7.38
CA LEU A 37 16.31 11.05 7.75
C LEU A 37 15.16 11.13 6.73
N GLN A 38 14.18 11.98 7.04
CA GLN A 38 13.07 12.24 6.11
C GLN A 38 13.62 12.70 4.76
N PRO A 39 13.21 12.08 3.63
CA PRO A 39 13.66 12.50 2.31
C PRO A 39 13.18 13.90 1.98
N ASP A 40 13.89 14.56 1.05
CA ASP A 40 13.38 15.80 0.45
C ASP A 40 12.07 15.56 -0.33
N GLN A 41 11.42 16.64 -0.75
CA GLN A 41 10.14 16.54 -1.46
C GLN A 41 10.25 15.80 -2.81
N GLY A 42 11.41 15.85 -3.47
CA GLY A 42 11.63 15.16 -4.75
C GLY A 42 11.73 13.66 -4.61
N HIS A 43 12.26 13.17 -3.49
CA HIS A 43 12.45 11.73 -3.23
C HIS A 43 11.33 11.10 -2.40
N ARG A 44 10.43 11.91 -1.80
CA ARG A 44 9.35 11.44 -0.91
C ARG A 44 8.54 10.28 -1.49
N TYR A 45 8.16 10.35 -2.77
CA TYR A 45 7.36 9.29 -3.39
C TYR A 45 8.17 8.04 -3.71
N SER A 46 9.42 8.21 -4.14
CA SER A 46 10.33 7.09 -4.42
C SER A 46 10.73 6.32 -3.18
N PHE A 47 10.53 6.86 -1.98
CA PHE A 47 10.83 6.19 -0.71
C PHE A 47 9.60 5.54 -0.09
N ALA A 48 8.40 5.96 -0.50
CA ALA A 48 7.18 5.77 0.29
C ALA A 48 6.87 4.29 0.61
N LEU A 49 7.08 3.36 -0.32
CA LEU A 49 6.81 1.95 -0.07
C LEU A 49 7.81 1.28 0.89
N ALA A 50 9.02 1.83 1.03
CA ALA A 50 10.06 1.29 1.88
C ALA A 50 10.15 2.02 3.24
N GLU A 51 10.04 3.34 3.24
CA GLU A 51 10.09 4.17 4.45
C GLU A 51 9.08 5.32 4.38
N TYR A 52 8.43 5.59 5.50
CA TYR A 52 7.55 6.75 5.66
C TYR A 52 7.91 7.56 6.89
N TYR A 53 7.80 8.88 6.74
CA TYR A 53 8.11 9.88 7.75
C TYR A 53 6.97 10.90 7.81
N HIS A 54 6.48 11.19 9.01
CA HIS A 54 5.49 12.24 9.27
C HIS A 54 6.02 13.20 10.34
N GLY A 55 5.83 14.51 10.13
CA GLY A 55 6.32 15.56 11.04
C GLY A 55 7.42 16.43 10.42
N LYS A 56 8.19 17.11 11.28
CA LYS A 56 9.27 18.03 10.90
C LYS A 56 10.46 17.89 11.83
N HIS A 57 11.66 18.09 11.31
CA HIS A 57 12.87 18.12 12.12
C HIS A 57 12.90 19.36 13.01
N ARG A 58 13.52 19.24 14.19
CA ARG A 58 13.86 20.40 15.01
C ARG A 58 14.98 21.19 14.34
N ARG A 59 15.07 22.49 14.62
CA ARG A 59 16.18 23.32 14.10
C ARG A 59 17.49 22.90 14.76
N GLY A 60 18.56 22.83 13.97
CA GLY A 60 19.90 22.44 14.44
C GLY A 60 20.24 21.03 13.97
N GLN A 61 19.97 20.02 14.79
CA GLN A 61 20.32 18.63 14.52
C GLN A 61 19.07 17.81 14.21
N ALA A 62 18.91 17.43 12.94
CA ALA A 62 17.81 16.59 12.50
C ALA A 62 18.00 15.15 13.01
N SER A 63 16.95 14.60 13.61
CA SER A 63 16.89 13.19 14.03
C SER A 63 15.58 12.55 13.59
N LYS A 64 15.58 11.22 13.40
CA LYS A 64 14.33 10.44 13.26
C LYS A 64 13.42 10.66 14.48
N ALA A 65 13.97 10.83 15.66
CA ALA A 65 13.19 11.06 16.89
C ALA A 65 12.38 12.37 16.88
N ASP A 66 12.74 13.32 16.00
CA ASP A 66 11.95 14.55 15.80
C ASP A 66 10.68 14.31 14.99
N MET A 67 10.56 13.15 14.34
CA MET A 67 9.39 12.79 13.54
C MET A 67 8.25 12.34 14.44
N MET A 68 7.06 12.80 14.11
CA MET A 68 5.80 12.35 14.73
C MET A 68 5.52 10.88 14.40
N PHE A 69 5.96 10.43 13.23
CA PHE A 69 5.91 9.03 12.83
C PHE A 69 7.10 8.69 11.96
N TYR A 70 7.63 7.49 12.16
CA TYR A 70 8.54 6.84 11.23
C TYR A 70 8.20 5.36 11.16
N ALA A 71 8.26 4.80 9.97
CA ALA A 71 8.19 3.36 9.75
C ALA A 71 9.09 2.97 8.59
N ALA A 72 9.83 1.87 8.78
CA ALA A 72 10.45 1.11 7.69
C ALA A 72 9.61 -0.14 7.45
N PHE A 73 9.13 -0.29 6.22
CA PHE A 73 8.24 -1.37 5.83
C PHE A 73 9.02 -2.54 5.25
N ASP A 74 8.43 -3.72 5.37
CA ASP A 74 8.75 -4.85 4.52
C ASP A 74 7.82 -4.90 3.30
N LYS A 75 8.06 -5.89 2.45
CA LYS A 75 7.30 -6.16 1.23
C LYS A 75 5.79 -6.25 1.52
N PRO A 76 4.96 -5.36 0.94
CA PRO A 76 3.53 -5.37 1.17
C PRO A 76 2.85 -6.55 0.45
N ARG A 77 1.66 -6.93 0.91
CA ARG A 77 0.86 -8.00 0.31
C ARG A 77 -0.60 -7.60 0.17
N LEU A 78 -1.22 -8.05 -0.91
CA LEU A 78 -2.64 -7.83 -1.19
C LEU A 78 -3.37 -9.17 -1.25
N ASP A 79 -4.38 -9.35 -0.41
CA ASP A 79 -5.24 -10.52 -0.37
C ASP A 79 -6.67 -10.15 -0.77
N PHE A 80 -7.19 -10.71 -1.85
CA PHE A 80 -8.53 -10.40 -2.33
C PHE A 80 -9.57 -11.24 -1.61
N ILE A 81 -10.56 -10.58 -0.98
CA ILE A 81 -11.66 -11.25 -0.28
C ILE A 81 -12.93 -11.31 -1.14
N CYS A 82 -13.13 -10.35 -2.03
CA CYS A 82 -14.21 -10.36 -3.01
C CYS A 82 -13.88 -9.43 -4.19
N ASN A 83 -14.84 -9.18 -5.06
CA ASN A 83 -14.64 -8.36 -6.27
C ASN A 83 -14.59 -6.84 -6.02
N HIS A 84 -14.73 -6.39 -4.77
CA HIS A 84 -14.74 -4.98 -4.41
C HIS A 84 -13.94 -4.64 -3.15
N ASP A 85 -13.43 -5.64 -2.41
CA ASP A 85 -12.60 -5.44 -1.24
C ASP A 85 -11.37 -6.36 -1.27
N ALA A 86 -10.26 -5.81 -0.82
CA ALA A 86 -9.02 -6.53 -0.56
C ALA A 86 -8.44 -6.16 0.80
N ILE A 87 -7.61 -7.04 1.34
CA ILE A 87 -6.82 -6.81 2.55
C ILE A 87 -5.40 -6.44 2.12
N LEU A 88 -5.00 -5.19 2.38
CA LEU A 88 -3.63 -4.74 2.26
C LEU A 88 -2.91 -5.02 3.58
N ARG A 89 -1.93 -5.92 3.55
CA ARG A 89 -1.04 -6.22 4.68
C ARG A 89 0.27 -5.47 4.52
N LEU A 90 0.65 -4.78 5.59
CA LEU A 90 1.91 -4.06 5.68
C LEU A 90 2.65 -4.58 6.91
N THR A 91 3.83 -5.15 6.70
CA THR A 91 4.73 -5.48 7.80
C THR A 91 5.66 -4.29 8.04
N ILE A 92 5.73 -3.83 9.28
CA ILE A 92 6.60 -2.74 9.72
C ILE A 92 7.76 -3.35 10.50
N LYS A 93 8.96 -3.30 9.93
CA LYS A 93 10.19 -3.87 10.54
C LYS A 93 10.57 -3.10 11.79
N GLU A 94 10.55 -1.78 11.70
CA GLU A 94 10.86 -0.87 12.79
C GLU A 94 10.14 0.47 12.59
N GLY A 95 9.90 1.17 13.69
CA GLY A 95 9.33 2.50 13.64
C GLY A 95 9.09 3.10 15.01
N HIS A 96 8.53 4.29 14.99
CA HIS A 96 7.94 4.91 16.17
C HIS A 96 6.75 5.78 15.78
N TYR A 97 5.82 5.95 16.73
CA TYR A 97 4.74 6.92 16.63
C TYR A 97 4.72 7.77 17.89
N ASN A 98 4.46 9.07 17.71
CA ASN A 98 4.24 9.97 18.82
C ASN A 98 2.79 9.87 19.29
N THR A 99 2.58 9.60 20.58
CA THR A 99 1.23 9.48 21.15
C THR A 99 0.53 10.82 21.35
N GLU A 100 1.28 11.92 21.42
CA GLU A 100 0.76 13.28 21.49
C GLU A 100 0.66 13.86 20.08
N PHE A 101 -0.47 13.62 19.42
CA PHE A 101 -0.72 14.09 18.07
C PHE A 101 -1.95 14.99 17.98
N THR A 102 -1.89 15.96 17.08
CA THR A 102 -3.03 16.76 16.65
C THR A 102 -3.21 16.57 15.16
N LYS A 103 -4.41 16.18 14.72
CA LYS A 103 -4.70 15.95 13.30
C LYS A 103 -4.38 17.20 12.48
N GLY A 104 -3.63 17.03 11.38
CA GLY A 104 -3.19 18.12 10.51
C GLY A 104 -2.06 18.99 11.05
N ALA A 105 -1.58 18.78 12.27
CA ALA A 105 -0.44 19.53 12.81
C ALA A 105 0.88 18.90 12.35
N ILE A 106 1.74 19.70 11.73
CA ILE A 106 3.10 19.29 11.34
C ILE A 106 4.11 20.04 12.20
N ASN A 107 4.35 19.50 13.39
CA ASN A 107 5.33 19.99 14.36
C ASN A 107 6.40 18.93 14.62
N PRO A 108 7.57 19.31 15.15
CA PRO A 108 8.51 18.33 15.69
C PRO A 108 7.90 17.59 16.87
N ALA A 109 8.16 16.29 16.93
CA ALA A 109 7.71 15.40 17.99
C ALA A 109 8.31 15.74 19.34
N ASN A 110 7.58 15.46 20.41
CA ASN A 110 8.14 15.31 21.74
C ASN A 110 8.73 13.90 21.86
N ALA A 111 10.07 13.77 21.84
CA ALA A 111 10.74 12.47 21.81
C ALA A 111 10.35 11.54 22.97
N ASP A 112 10.04 12.08 24.15
CA ASP A 112 9.59 11.30 25.32
C ASP A 112 8.22 10.62 25.13
N LYS A 113 7.48 11.06 24.12
CA LYS A 113 6.15 10.55 23.74
C LYS A 113 6.19 9.65 22.53
N ASN A 114 7.37 9.43 21.95
CA ASN A 114 7.55 8.42 20.91
C ASN A 114 7.48 7.02 21.53
N LYS A 115 6.62 6.18 20.96
CA LYS A 115 6.56 4.76 21.25
C LYS A 115 7.19 4.02 20.08
N THR A 116 8.30 3.35 20.34
CA THR A 116 8.99 2.50 19.37
C THR A 116 8.29 1.16 19.24
N PHE A 117 8.33 0.58 18.06
CA PHE A 117 7.80 -0.74 17.80
C PHE A 117 8.63 -1.41 16.70
N SER A 118 8.59 -2.74 16.65
CA SER A 118 9.29 -3.54 15.66
C SER A 118 8.50 -4.80 15.34
N ASN A 119 8.64 -5.27 14.10
CA ASN A 119 7.97 -6.47 13.58
C ASN A 119 6.46 -6.48 13.84
N VAL A 120 5.78 -5.40 13.44
CA VAL A 120 4.33 -5.24 13.54
C VAL A 120 3.69 -5.44 12.17
N GLU A 121 2.75 -6.37 12.05
CA GLU A 121 1.87 -6.46 10.89
C GLU A 121 0.62 -5.60 11.12
N VAL A 122 0.26 -4.79 10.13
CA VAL A 122 -1.01 -4.08 10.09
C VAL A 122 -1.79 -4.51 8.85
N ALA A 123 -3.10 -4.73 9.01
CA ALA A 123 -3.98 -5.09 7.92
C ALA A 123 -5.05 -4.02 7.72
N PHE A 124 -5.19 -3.55 6.48
CA PHE A 124 -6.23 -2.63 6.06
C PHE A 124 -7.21 -3.35 5.15
N ARG A 125 -8.51 -3.17 5.38
CA ARG A 125 -9.51 -3.49 4.38
C ARG A 125 -9.65 -2.28 3.46
N VAL A 126 -9.45 -2.52 2.18
CA VAL A 126 -9.34 -1.50 1.14
C VAL A 126 -10.34 -1.82 0.04
N PRO A 127 -11.36 -0.96 -0.15
CA PRO A 127 -12.22 -1.07 -1.31
C PRO A 127 -11.42 -0.87 -2.60
N PHE A 128 -11.82 -1.52 -3.68
CA PHE A 128 -11.20 -1.30 -4.98
C PHE A 128 -12.23 -1.31 -6.10
N SER A 129 -11.85 -0.71 -7.23
CA SER A 129 -12.60 -0.77 -8.47
C SER A 129 -11.69 -1.19 -9.61
N VAL A 130 -12.30 -1.69 -10.69
CA VAL A 130 -11.60 -1.98 -11.94
C VAL A 130 -12.08 -0.98 -13.00
N THR A 131 -11.14 -0.31 -13.64
CA THR A 131 -11.38 0.62 -14.74
C THR A 131 -10.57 0.20 -15.96
N GLY A 132 -11.03 0.55 -17.16
CA GLY A 132 -10.36 0.16 -18.42
C GLY A 132 -9.93 1.38 -19.21
N ILE A 133 -8.66 1.43 -19.60
CA ILE A 133 -8.19 2.36 -20.64
C ILE A 133 -8.40 1.64 -21.98
N ARG A 134 -9.24 2.22 -22.82
CA ARG A 134 -9.48 1.75 -24.18
C ARG A 134 -8.57 2.49 -25.14
N GLY A 135 -7.88 1.76 -26.01
CA GLY A 135 -7.02 2.32 -27.04
C GLY A 135 -7.08 1.50 -28.32
N GLN A 136 -6.80 2.17 -29.44
CA GLN A 136 -6.62 1.54 -30.73
C GLN A 136 -5.19 1.83 -31.20
N ASP A 137 -4.36 0.79 -31.25
CA ASP A 137 -3.01 0.85 -31.79
C ASP A 137 -2.79 -0.40 -32.64
N LEU A 138 -2.53 -0.19 -33.94
CA LEU A 138 -2.32 -1.26 -34.92
C LEU A 138 -1.14 -2.19 -34.56
N LYS A 139 -0.21 -1.75 -33.70
CA LYS A 139 0.87 -2.61 -33.19
C LYS A 139 0.40 -3.60 -32.12
N LEU A 140 -0.73 -3.33 -31.48
CA LEU A 140 -1.35 -4.17 -30.45
C LEU A 140 -2.41 -5.11 -31.04
N GLY A 141 -2.82 -4.88 -32.30
CA GLY A 141 -3.78 -5.70 -33.04
C GLY A 141 -4.91 -4.84 -33.63
N ASP A 142 -5.77 -5.47 -34.43
CA ASP A 142 -6.89 -4.80 -35.14
C ASP A 142 -8.16 -4.64 -34.27
N GLY A 143 -8.07 -4.86 -32.95
CA GLY A 143 -9.19 -4.82 -32.00
C GLY A 143 -9.15 -3.66 -31.00
N ASP A 144 -10.25 -3.50 -30.24
CA ASP A 144 -10.29 -2.61 -29.07
C ASP A 144 -9.40 -3.18 -27.96
N ASN A 145 -8.23 -2.58 -27.78
CA ASN A 145 -7.29 -3.00 -26.73
C ASN A 145 -7.73 -2.38 -25.41
N VAL A 146 -8.06 -3.23 -24.42
CA VAL A 146 -8.48 -2.77 -23.10
C VAL A 146 -7.39 -3.09 -22.08
N ILE A 147 -6.74 -2.05 -21.57
CA ILE A 147 -5.85 -2.16 -20.42
C ILE A 147 -6.70 -1.97 -19.17
N ASN A 148 -6.98 -3.06 -18.47
CA ASN A 148 -7.69 -3.01 -17.20
C ASN A 148 -6.73 -2.62 -16.07
N LEU A 149 -7.17 -1.68 -15.25
CA LEU A 149 -6.48 -1.16 -14.08
C LEU A 149 -7.30 -1.48 -12.84
N LEU A 150 -6.65 -2.03 -11.82
CA LEU A 150 -7.22 -2.14 -10.48
C LEU A 150 -6.81 -0.91 -9.68
N VAL A 151 -7.79 -0.22 -9.11
CA VAL A 151 -7.61 1.02 -8.35
C VAL A 151 -8.02 0.78 -6.90
N LEU A 152 -7.03 0.76 -6.01
CA LEU A 152 -7.21 0.67 -4.57
C LEU A 152 -7.66 2.03 -4.02
N GLU A 153 -8.76 2.07 -3.29
CA GLU A 153 -9.29 3.30 -2.70
C GLU A 153 -8.70 3.52 -1.30
N PHE A 154 -7.42 3.86 -1.24
CA PHE A 154 -6.69 4.06 0.02
C PHE A 154 -7.31 5.11 0.95
N THR A 155 -7.98 6.14 0.41
CA THR A 155 -8.74 7.11 1.22
C THR A 155 -9.96 6.52 1.94
N LYS A 156 -10.46 5.36 1.51
CA LYS A 156 -11.58 4.63 2.13
C LYS A 156 -11.11 3.39 2.93
N ALA A 157 -9.79 3.19 3.01
CA ALA A 157 -9.24 2.09 3.79
C ALA A 157 -9.53 2.26 5.27
N HIS A 158 -9.77 1.15 5.96
CA HIS A 158 -9.87 1.13 7.42
C HIS A 158 -8.97 0.03 7.99
N LEU A 159 -8.37 0.35 9.14
CA LEU A 159 -7.47 -0.56 9.86
C LEU A 159 -8.30 -1.66 10.51
N VAL A 160 -8.01 -2.92 10.15
CA VAL A 160 -8.71 -4.11 10.65
C VAL A 160 -7.95 -4.70 11.83
N SER A 161 -6.65 -4.92 11.69
CA SER A 161 -5.83 -5.53 12.74
C SER A 161 -4.43 -4.93 12.83
N VAL A 162 -3.85 -5.09 14.02
CA VAL A 162 -2.46 -4.76 14.36
C VAL A 162 -1.93 -5.93 15.17
N ALA A 163 -0.84 -6.57 14.72
CA ALA A 163 -0.27 -7.74 15.37
C ALA A 163 1.25 -7.58 15.53
N PRO A 164 1.82 -7.66 16.74
CA PRO A 164 1.13 -7.76 18.03
C PRO A 164 0.31 -6.48 18.34
N GLU A 165 -0.69 -6.60 19.21
CA GLU A 165 -1.45 -5.46 19.70
C GLU A 165 -0.51 -4.47 20.39
N LEU A 166 -0.65 -3.18 20.09
CA LEU A 166 0.17 -2.11 20.67
C LEU A 166 -0.63 -1.41 21.77
N GLU A 167 -0.18 -1.53 23.02
CA GLU A 167 -0.99 -1.17 24.20
C GLU A 167 -1.41 0.30 24.31
N ALA A 168 -0.68 1.24 23.70
CA ALA A 168 -0.94 2.68 23.83
C ALA A 168 -1.01 3.36 22.45
N GLY A 169 -1.95 4.29 22.26
CA GLY A 169 -1.93 5.18 21.11
C GLY A 169 -2.35 4.55 19.76
N ARG A 170 -3.17 3.50 19.77
CA ARG A 170 -3.77 2.90 18.56
C ARG A 170 -4.42 3.94 17.64
N SER A 171 -5.05 4.97 18.20
CA SER A 171 -5.62 6.09 17.44
C SER A 171 -4.57 6.96 16.73
N ALA A 172 -3.41 7.17 17.35
CA ALA A 172 -2.29 7.89 16.75
C ALA A 172 -1.68 7.08 15.62
N LEU A 173 -1.40 5.79 15.86
CA LEU A 173 -0.89 4.87 14.85
C LEU A 173 -1.84 4.79 13.65
N SER A 174 -3.13 4.59 13.90
CA SER A 174 -4.17 4.55 12.86
C SER A 174 -4.16 5.84 12.03
N TYR A 175 -4.09 7.01 12.67
CA TYR A 175 -3.99 8.29 11.97
C TYR A 175 -2.75 8.34 11.05
N TYR A 176 -1.56 8.04 11.56
CA TYR A 176 -0.35 8.13 10.74
C TYR A 176 -0.32 7.13 9.59
N LEU A 177 -0.87 5.93 9.78
CA LEU A 177 -0.98 4.94 8.72
C LEU A 177 -2.02 5.35 7.67
N LEU A 178 -3.11 6.03 8.04
CA LEU A 178 -4.05 6.59 7.05
C LEU A 178 -3.41 7.74 6.24
N GLU A 179 -2.62 8.60 6.89
CA GLU A 179 -1.82 9.62 6.19
C GLU A 179 -0.79 8.98 5.24
N TYR A 180 -0.21 7.84 5.64
CA TYR A 180 0.68 7.05 4.80
C TYR A 180 -0.06 6.50 3.56
N LEU A 181 -1.23 5.89 3.73
CA LEU A 181 -2.02 5.39 2.61
C LEU A 181 -2.42 6.50 1.65
N GLN A 182 -2.73 7.70 2.16
CA GLN A 182 -2.95 8.88 1.32
C GLN A 182 -1.70 9.28 0.52
N LEU A 183 -0.50 9.19 1.12
CA LEU A 183 0.76 9.41 0.40
C LEU A 183 0.96 8.38 -0.72
N LEU A 184 0.67 7.10 -0.46
CA LEU A 184 0.74 6.05 -1.49
C LEU A 184 -0.23 6.32 -2.64
N GLN A 185 -1.43 6.81 -2.34
CA GLN A 185 -2.40 7.19 -3.37
C GLN A 185 -1.86 8.35 -4.23
N ASN A 186 -1.36 9.41 -3.60
CA ASN A 186 -0.81 10.58 -4.29
C ASN A 186 0.42 10.26 -5.14
N SER A 187 1.15 9.20 -4.81
CA SER A 187 2.31 8.72 -5.57
C SER A 187 1.97 7.69 -6.66
N GLY A 188 0.69 7.35 -6.84
CA GLY A 188 0.24 6.41 -7.87
C GLY A 188 0.35 4.94 -7.49
N ASN A 189 0.83 4.60 -6.29
CA ASN A 189 0.98 3.20 -5.82
C ASN A 189 -0.36 2.48 -5.56
N HIS A 190 -1.48 3.16 -5.78
CA HIS A 190 -2.84 2.63 -5.64
C HIS A 190 -3.39 2.05 -6.95
N VAL A 191 -2.70 2.24 -8.08
CA VAL A 191 -3.12 1.76 -9.40
C VAL A 191 -2.20 0.63 -9.84
N LEU A 192 -2.77 -0.52 -10.17
CA LEU A 192 -2.04 -1.69 -10.65
C LEU A 192 -2.67 -2.19 -11.96
N PHE A 193 -1.87 -2.78 -12.85
CA PHE A 193 -2.38 -3.35 -14.09
C PHE A 193 -3.00 -4.72 -13.81
N SER A 194 -4.24 -4.94 -14.24
CA SER A 194 -4.84 -6.27 -14.24
C SER A 194 -4.19 -7.14 -15.32
N LEU A 195 -4.58 -8.41 -15.38
CA LEU A 195 -4.13 -9.30 -16.46
C LEU A 195 -4.47 -8.67 -17.83
N PRO A 196 -3.50 -8.68 -18.78
CA PRO A 196 -3.73 -8.13 -20.11
C PRO A 196 -4.78 -8.95 -20.86
N ASP A 197 -5.70 -8.25 -21.55
CA ASP A 197 -6.71 -8.83 -22.42
C ASP A 197 -6.70 -8.07 -23.76
N PHE A 198 -5.97 -8.64 -24.74
CA PHE A 198 -5.78 -8.08 -26.09
C PHE A 198 -6.40 -8.96 -27.18
N ASP A 199 -7.19 -9.97 -26.81
CA ASP A 199 -7.69 -10.98 -27.73
C ASP A 199 -9.10 -10.61 -28.23
N ASP A 200 -9.28 -10.50 -29.55
CA ASP A 200 -10.58 -10.20 -30.21
C ASP A 200 -11.45 -11.47 -30.36
N ASP A 201 -10.89 -12.65 -30.06
CA ASP A 201 -11.54 -13.96 -30.23
C ASP A 201 -12.66 -14.27 -29.21
N ARG A 202 -13.20 -13.25 -28.51
CA ARG A 202 -14.27 -13.35 -27.50
C ARG A 202 -13.94 -14.24 -26.30
N ARG A 203 -12.68 -14.66 -26.14
CA ARG A 203 -12.18 -15.45 -25.00
C ARG A 203 -11.75 -14.55 -23.84
N ARG A 204 -12.71 -13.74 -23.37
CA ARG A 204 -12.47 -12.76 -22.32
C ARG A 204 -11.92 -13.41 -21.06
N VAL A 205 -10.97 -12.74 -20.43
CA VAL A 205 -10.39 -13.19 -19.17
C VAL A 205 -11.42 -13.02 -18.07
N THR A 206 -11.93 -14.13 -17.52
CA THR A 206 -12.84 -14.09 -16.38
C THR A 206 -12.04 -14.01 -15.08
N ILE A 207 -12.29 -12.98 -14.28
CA ILE A 207 -11.69 -12.79 -12.95
C ILE A 207 -12.82 -12.62 -11.93
N ASP A 208 -12.92 -13.56 -11.00
CA ASP A 208 -13.84 -13.52 -9.88
C ASP A 208 -13.11 -13.85 -8.57
N PHE A 209 -12.77 -12.82 -7.81
CA PHE A 209 -12.10 -12.94 -6.52
C PHE A 209 -13.01 -13.51 -5.43
N SER A 210 -14.34 -13.43 -5.58
CA SER A 210 -15.28 -13.95 -4.57
C SER A 210 -15.23 -15.48 -4.45
N ALA A 211 -14.89 -16.17 -5.54
CA ALA A 211 -14.75 -17.62 -5.58
C ALA A 211 -13.52 -18.15 -4.81
N ASN A 212 -12.55 -17.28 -4.47
CA ASN A 212 -11.34 -17.64 -3.73
C ASN A 212 -11.40 -17.30 -2.23
N SER A 213 -12.52 -16.73 -1.76
CA SER A 213 -12.66 -16.14 -0.42
C SER A 213 -12.72 -17.15 0.73
N GLN A 214 -12.97 -18.44 0.44
CA GLN A 214 -13.13 -19.48 1.45
C GLN A 214 -11.88 -19.75 2.32
N ALA A 215 -10.71 -19.21 1.97
CA ALA A 215 -9.47 -19.38 2.73
C ALA A 215 -9.10 -18.21 3.66
N LEU A 216 -9.84 -17.09 3.65
CA LEU A 216 -9.47 -15.85 4.37
C LEU A 216 -10.41 -15.49 5.53
N LEU A 217 -11.42 -16.31 5.81
CA LEU A 217 -12.49 -16.02 6.79
C LEU A 217 -12.11 -16.24 8.27
N ASP A 218 -10.83 -16.41 8.61
CA ASP A 218 -10.35 -16.43 10.00
C ASP A 218 -10.03 -15.02 10.56
N ILE A 219 -10.48 -13.97 9.89
CA ILE A 219 -10.39 -12.59 10.40
C ILE A 219 -11.74 -12.28 11.03
N ASP A 220 -11.90 -12.61 12.31
CA ASP A 220 -13.07 -12.25 13.10
C ASP A 220 -13.33 -10.73 12.99
N GLU A 221 -14.51 -10.37 12.49
CA GLU A 221 -15.06 -9.02 12.63
C GLU A 221 -15.21 -8.73 14.12
N ILE A 222 -14.48 -7.73 14.63
CA ILE A 222 -14.69 -7.11 15.95
C ILE A 222 -15.57 -5.87 15.77
#